data_AF-A0A1L9BL73-F1
#
_entry.id   AF-A0A1L9BL73-F1
#
_cell.length_a   1.000
_cell.length_b   1.000
_cell.length_c   1.000
_cell.angle_alpha   90.00
_cell.angle_beta   90.00
_cell.angle_gamma   90.00
#
_symmetry.space_group_name_H-M   'P 1'
#
loop_
_entity.id
_entity.type
_entity.pdbx_description
1 polymer ?
#
loop_
_entity_poly.entity_id
_entity_poly.type
_entity_poly.pdbx_seq_one_letter_code
_entity_poly.pdbx_strand_id
1 'polypeptide(L)' 'MLVFTPSRPRLHWLNLNAWLIFELCDGKTEEQLRQAYLAAVSRKLSPDEAWSQLQAGLAQLERIDVVRKSEAKEVYT' A
#
# COMPACT_ATOMS: atom_id res chain seq x y z
N MET A 1 -6.89 2.98 -12.17
CA MET A 1 -6.90 4.39 -11.72
C MET A 1 -5.52 4.99 -11.89
N LEU A 2 -5.39 6.32 -11.96
CA LEU A 2 -4.12 7.01 -12.24
C LEU A 2 -3.53 7.59 -10.95
N VAL A 3 -2.22 7.47 -10.78
CA VAL A 3 -1.45 8.14 -9.71
C VAL A 3 -0.26 8.89 -10.30
N PHE A 4 0.09 10.03 -9.73
CA PHE A 4 1.23 10.85 -10.14
C PHE A 4 2.38 10.69 -9.15
N THR A 5 3.60 10.44 -9.64
CA THR A 5 4.82 10.38 -8.84
C THR A 5 5.58 11.72 -8.93
N PRO A 6 5.65 12.54 -7.88
CA PRO A 6 6.31 13.86 -7.95
C PRO A 6 7.84 13.79 -8.03
N SER A 7 8.47 12.80 -7.38
CA SER A 7 9.93 12.63 -7.35
C SER A 7 10.52 12.31 -8.73
N ARG A 8 9.73 11.68 -9.60
CA ARG A 8 10.02 11.41 -11.00
C ARG A 8 8.73 11.64 -11.81
N PRO A 9 8.47 12.87 -12.29
CA PRO A 9 7.19 13.29 -12.85
C PRO A 9 6.66 12.32 -13.90
N ARG A 10 5.74 11.45 -13.49
CA ARG A 10 5.18 10.40 -14.34
C ARG A 10 3.81 9.97 -13.82
N LEU A 11 2.92 9.65 -14.74
CA LEU A 11 1.62 9.05 -14.45
C LEU A 11 1.71 7.53 -14.51
N HIS A 12 1.10 6.87 -13.54
CA HIS A 12 1.08 5.42 -13.39
C HIS A 12 -0.35 4.91 -13.38
N TRP A 13 -0.64 3.90 -14.20
CA TRP A 13 -1.88 3.14 -14.11
C TRP A 13 -1.76 2.08 -13.01
N LEU A 14 -2.66 2.15 -12.03
CA LEU A 14 -2.82 1.15 -11.00
C LEU A 14 -4.00 0.24 -11.34
N ASN A 15 -3.78 -1.07 -11.19
CA ASN A 15 -4.86 -2.05 -11.15
C ASN A 15 -5.67 -1.88 -9.85
N LEU A 16 -6.82 -2.55 -9.74
CA LEU A 16 -7.73 -2.37 -8.61
C LEU A 16 -7.08 -2.71 -7.26
N ASN A 17 -6.25 -3.76 -7.22
CA ASN A 17 -5.56 -4.16 -6.00
C ASN A 17 -4.55 -3.11 -5.54
N ALA A 18 -3.68 -2.65 -6.44
CA ALA A 18 -2.68 -1.63 -6.14
C ALA A 18 -3.33 -0.29 -5.75
N TRP A 19 -4.48 0.05 -6.34
CA TRP A 19 -5.27 1.21 -5.93
C TRP A 19 -5.79 1.07 -4.49
N LEU A 20 -6.41 -0.07 -4.16
CA LEU A 20 -6.90 -0.32 -2.80
C LEU A 20 -5.77 -0.22 -1.77
N ILE A 21 -4.62 -0.83 -2.05
CA ILE A 21 -3.46 -0.78 -1.15
C ILE A 21 -2.98 0.66 -0.96
N PHE A 22 -2.86 1.42 -2.06
CA PHE A 22 -2.47 2.83 -2.02
C PHE A 22 -3.38 3.68 -1.12
N GLU A 23 -4.71 3.55 -1.26
CA GLU A 23 -5.69 4.26 -0.43
C GLU A 23 -5.60 3.88 1.06
N LEU A 24 -5.19 2.64 1.36
CA LEU A 24 -5.05 2.20 2.74
C LEU A 24 -3.74 2.67 3.39
N CYS A 25 -2.71 3.00 2.63
CA CYS A 25 -1.38 3.36 3.15
C CYS A 25 -1.34 4.66 3.97
N ASP A 26 -2.36 5.53 3.90
CA ASP A 26 -2.33 6.81 4.60
C ASP A 26 -2.27 6.65 6.13
N GLY A 27 -1.11 7.01 6.71
CA GLY A 27 -0.84 7.08 8.16
C GLY A 27 -0.89 5.76 8.94
N LYS A 28 -1.06 4.61 8.26
CA LYS A 28 -1.21 3.30 8.94
C LYS A 28 0.13 2.62 9.17
N THR A 29 0.22 1.92 10.30
CA THR A 29 1.29 0.95 10.52
C THR A 29 1.07 -0.28 9.64
N GLU A 30 2.11 -1.10 9.46
CA GLU A 30 2.04 -2.33 8.67
C GLU A 30 0.94 -3.29 9.18
N GLU A 31 0.79 -3.42 10.50
CA GLU A 31 -0.25 -4.27 11.09
C GLU A 31 -1.66 -3.72 10.85
N GLN A 32 -1.85 -2.40 10.99
CA GLN A 32 -3.14 -1.75 10.68
C GLN A 32 -3.49 -1.90 9.20
N LEU A 33 -2.50 -1.78 8.33
CA LEU A 33 -2.66 -1.96 6.89
C LEU A 33 -3.05 -3.40 6.55
N ARG A 34 -2.37 -4.39 7.15
CA ARG A 34 -2.68 -5.81 7.00
C ARG A 34 -4.13 -6.12 7.40
N GLN A 35 -4.56 -5.64 8.57
CA GLN A 35 -5.92 -5.88 9.06
C GLN A 35 -6.97 -5.21 8.17
N ALA A 36 -6.73 -3.96 7.76
CA ALA A 36 -7.65 -3.23 6.89
C ALA A 36 -7.77 -3.89 5.50
N TYR A 37 -6.64 -4.33 4.94
CA TYR A 37 -6.63 -5.03 3.67
C TYR A 37 -7.37 -6.37 3.75
N LEU A 38 -7.08 -7.19 4.76
CA LEU A 38 -7.76 -8.47 4.97
C LEU A 38 -9.28 -8.27 5.13
N ALA A 39 -9.71 -7.27 5.91
CA ALA A 39 -11.13 -6.95 6.06
C ALA A 39 -11.79 -6.64 4.71
N ALA A 40 -11.11 -5.91 3.81
CA ALA A 40 -11.62 -5.54 2.50
C ALA A 40 -11.73 -6.73 1.51
N VAL A 41 -10.87 -7.73 1.63
CA VAL A 41 -10.77 -8.85 0.64
C VAL A 41 -11.22 -10.21 1.17
N SER A 42 -11.49 -10.34 2.46
CA SER A 42 -11.81 -11.60 3.17
C SER A 42 -12.97 -12.42 2.59
N ARG A 43 -13.89 -11.79 1.84
CA ARG A 43 -14.97 -12.51 1.15
C ARG A 43 -14.50 -13.36 -0.03
N LYS A 44 -13.29 -13.11 -0.54
CA LYS A 44 -12.77 -13.73 -1.77
C LYS A 44 -11.40 -14.38 -1.60
N LEU A 45 -10.64 -13.98 -0.57
CA LEU A 45 -9.27 -14.44 -0.36
C LEU A 45 -9.12 -14.98 1.06
N SER A 46 -8.31 -16.03 1.19
CA SER A 46 -7.80 -16.49 2.48
C SER A 46 -6.82 -15.46 3.07
N PRO A 47 -6.55 -15.50 4.39
CA PRO A 47 -5.57 -14.63 5.03
C PRO A 47 -4.18 -14.69 4.39
N ASP A 48 -3.71 -15.87 3.99
CA ASP A 48 -2.39 -16.05 3.39
C ASP A 48 -2.32 -15.46 1.98
N GLU A 49 -3.35 -15.67 1.15
CA GLU A 49 -3.45 -15.06 -0.17
C GLU A 49 -3.54 -13.54 -0.08
N ALA A 50 -4.33 -13.02 0.87
CA ALA A 50 -4.46 -11.60 1.11
C ALA A 50 -3.11 -10.99 1.51
N TRP A 51 -2.35 -11.68 2.38
CA TRP A 51 -1.03 -11.23 2.77
C TRP A 51 -0.04 -11.21 1.61
N SER A 52 -0.02 -12.27 0.80
CA SER A 52 0.83 -12.35 -0.40
C SER A 52 0.53 -11.22 -1.39
N GLN A 53 -0.76 -10.95 -1.66
CA GLN A 53 -1.18 -9.88 -2.56
C GLN A 53 -0.86 -8.48 -2.01
N LEU A 54 -0.99 -8.28 -0.71
CA LEU A 54 -0.63 -7.02 -0.06
C LEU A 54 0.87 -6.74 -0.20
N GLN A 55 1.72 -7.73 0.11
CA GLN A 55 3.17 -7.59 0.00
C GLN A 55 3.63 -7.32 -1.44
N ALA A 56 3.07 -8.05 -2.42
CA ALA A 56 3.37 -7.83 -3.83
C ALA A 56 2.93 -6.43 -4.30
N GLY A 57 1.76 -5.97 -3.86
CA GLY A 57 1.24 -4.64 -4.19
C GLY A 57 2.07 -3.52 -3.57
N LEU A 58 2.48 -3.65 -2.30
CA LEU A 58 3.36 -2.69 -1.63
C LEU A 58 4.71 -2.58 -2.33
N ALA A 59 5.35 -3.70 -2.65
CA ALA A 59 6.62 -3.71 -3.40
C ALA A 59 6.48 -3.02 -4.77
N GLN A 60 5.33 -3.19 -5.44
CA GLN A 60 5.05 -2.49 -6.69
C GLN A 60 4.92 -0.97 -6.51
N LEU A 61 4.20 -0.53 -5.48
CA LEU A 61 3.97 0.89 -5.19
C LEU A 61 5.26 1.60 -4.74
N GLU A 62 6.08 0.94 -3.92
CA GLU A 62 7.41 1.43 -3.53
C GLU A 62 8.33 1.58 -4.75
N ARG A 63 8.33 0.61 -5.67
CA ARG A 63 9.16 0.66 -6.89
C ARG A 63 8.83 1.85 -7.81
N ILE A 64 7.58 2.32 -7.81
CA ILE A 64 7.17 3.51 -8.57
C ILE A 64 7.16 4.79 -7.73
N ASP A 65 7.63 4.70 -6.48
CA ASP A 65 7.84 5.80 -5.53
C ASP A 65 6.58 6.61 -5.19
N VAL A 66 5.42 5.93 -5.14
CA VAL A 66 4.14 6.54 -4.73
C VAL A 66 3.78 6.26 -3.27
N VAL A 67 4.40 5.25 -2.67
CA VAL A 67 4.33 4.92 -1.23
C VAL A 67 5.75 4.76 -0.72
N ARG A 68 6.00 5.22 0.50
CA ARG A 68 7.25 5.00 1.21
C ARG A 68 6.95 4.63 2.65
N LYS A 69 7.76 3.75 3.23
CA LYS A 69 7.71 3.49 4.67
C LYS A 69 8.06 4.79 5.39
N SER A 70 7.23 5.22 6.33
CA SER A 70 7.61 6.34 7.19
C SER A 70 8.67 5.84 8.15
N GLU A 71 9.84 6.47 8.15
CA GLU A 71 10.76 6.32 9.28
C GLU A 71 10.02 6.87 10.51
N ALA A 72 9.91 6.06 11.57
CA ALA A 72 9.34 6.51 12.81
C ALA A 72 10.10 7.78 13.22
N LYS A 73 9.43 8.93 13.26
CA LYS A 73 10.02 10.12 13.86
C LYS A 73 10.29 9.77 15.31
N GLU A 74 11.56 9.56 15.65
CA GLU A 74 12.02 9.74 17.02
C GLU A 74 11.63 11.17 17.40
N VAL A 75 10.60 11.26 18.23
CA VAL A 75 10.17 12.52 18.83
C VAL A 75 11.30 12.92 19.77
N TYR A 76 12.20 13.80 19.32
CA TYR A 76 13.11 14.50 20.20
C TYR A 76 12.28 15.28 21.22
N THR A 77 12.27 14.79 22.46
CA THR A 77 11.82 15.51 23.65
C THR A 77 13.07 15.99 24.38
#